data_AF-A0A946GSY1-F1
#
_entry.id   AF-A0A946GSY1-F1
#
_cell.length_a   1.000
_cell.length_b   1.000
_cell.length_c   1.000
_cell.angle_alpha   90.00
_cell.angle_beta   90.00
_cell.angle_gamma   90.00
#
_symmetry.space_group_name_H-M   'P 1'
#
loop_
_entity.id
_entity.type
_entity.pdbx_description
1 polymer ?
#
loop_
_entity_poly.entity_id
_entity_poly.type
_entity_poly.pdbx_seq_one_letter_code
_entity_poly.pdbx_strand_id
1 'polypeptide(L)'
;MQSDGKILVGGKSYDGSNERFGLARYNANGSLDTTFGGDGKVTTDVGSGNDYIHSITVQSDGKILAAGYSFSVSDGYDFSMTRYNANGSLDTSFSGDGKVFTDFGFGAHKGYSVTVQDDGKILVAGISNADFALARYNVNGSLDTSFGVDGKVTTAIGSGDDYGYDVTVQSDDKILVAGYSDNGSYDLALTRYNADGSLDTTFDLVNTLDGTPTFTEGGGAGR
;
A
#
# COMPACT_ATOMS: atom_id res chain seq x y z
N MET A 1 -7.95 12.13 -6.86
CA MET A 1 -8.40 13.54 -6.98
C MET A 1 -8.61 14.08 -5.56
N GLN A 2 -8.18 15.30 -5.27
CA GLN A 2 -8.33 15.93 -3.94
C GLN A 2 -9.71 16.61 -3.83
N SER A 3 -10.14 16.90 -2.60
CA SER A 3 -11.46 17.52 -2.32
C SER A 3 -11.60 18.95 -2.87
N ASP A 4 -10.49 19.64 -3.10
CA ASP A 4 -10.44 20.97 -3.72
C ASP A 4 -10.39 20.93 -5.27
N GLY A 5 -10.54 19.75 -5.86
CA GLY A 5 -10.50 19.52 -7.30
C GLY A 5 -9.09 19.44 -7.89
N LYS A 6 -8.02 19.57 -7.07
CA LYS A 6 -6.65 19.33 -7.55
C LYS A 6 -6.41 17.84 -7.81
N ILE A 7 -5.45 17.57 -8.69
CA ILE A 7 -5.04 16.23 -9.08
C ILE A 7 -3.65 15.99 -8.55
N LEU A 8 -3.51 15.04 -7.64
CA LEU A 8 -2.22 14.55 -7.17
C LEU A 8 -1.89 13.26 -7.92
N VAL A 9 -0.67 13.13 -8.39
CA VAL A 9 -0.14 11.92 -9.02
C VAL A 9 1.14 11.50 -8.32
N GLY A 10 1.34 10.20 -8.20
CA GLY A 10 2.54 9.58 -7.63
C GLY A 10 3.10 8.53 -8.57
N GLY A 11 4.41 8.35 -8.55
CA GLY A 11 5.11 7.32 -9.30
C GLY A 11 6.61 7.40 -8.99
N LYS A 12 7.40 7.40 -10.06
CA LYS A 12 8.86 7.55 -9.97
C LYS A 12 9.36 8.76 -10.76
N SER A 13 10.47 9.32 -10.31
CA SER A 13 11.24 10.35 -11.01
C SER A 13 12.71 9.92 -11.09
N TYR A 14 13.32 10.00 -12.26
CA TYR A 14 14.74 9.70 -12.43
C TYR A 14 15.60 10.91 -12.08
N ASP A 15 16.55 10.75 -11.14
CA ASP A 15 17.43 11.83 -10.68
C ASP A 15 18.79 11.90 -11.42
N GLY A 16 18.96 11.09 -12.48
CA GLY A 16 20.24 10.92 -13.17
C GLY A 16 21.06 9.73 -12.67
N SER A 17 20.62 9.07 -11.59
CA SER A 17 21.24 7.86 -11.05
C SER A 17 20.22 6.75 -10.78
N ASN A 18 19.18 7.04 -10.02
CA ASN A 18 18.17 6.10 -9.55
C ASN A 18 16.76 6.62 -9.83
N GLU A 19 15.80 5.70 -9.83
CA GLU A 19 14.38 6.05 -9.75
C GLU A 19 14.04 6.44 -8.32
N ARG A 20 13.40 7.59 -8.13
CA ARG A 20 13.05 8.16 -6.82
C ARG A 20 11.55 8.32 -6.68
N PHE A 21 11.03 8.42 -5.46
CA PHE A 21 9.64 8.78 -5.25
C PHE A 21 9.35 10.12 -5.93
N GLY A 22 8.39 10.12 -6.85
CA GLY A 22 8.02 11.29 -7.65
C GLY A 22 6.55 11.63 -7.45
N LEU A 23 6.26 12.84 -6.97
CA LEU A 23 4.91 13.40 -6.93
C LEU A 23 4.80 14.63 -7.83
N ALA A 24 3.62 14.83 -8.41
CA ALA A 24 3.26 16.08 -9.05
C ALA A 24 1.82 16.45 -8.70
N ARG A 25 1.56 17.76 -8.60
CA ARG A 25 0.19 18.26 -8.38
C ARG A 25 -0.23 19.19 -9.51
N TYR A 26 -1.46 18.98 -9.98
CA TYR A 26 -2.10 19.78 -11.01
C TYR A 26 -3.36 20.44 -10.46
N ASN A 27 -3.67 21.61 -10.99
CA ASN A 27 -4.96 22.27 -10.80
C ASN A 27 -6.06 21.51 -11.54
N ALA A 28 -7.32 21.80 -11.23
CA ALA A 28 -8.48 21.18 -11.87
C ALA A 28 -8.51 21.36 -13.40
N ASN A 29 -7.87 22.40 -13.92
CA ASN A 29 -7.74 22.68 -15.36
C ASN A 29 -6.56 21.95 -16.03
N GLY A 30 -5.82 21.10 -15.29
CA GLY A 30 -4.66 20.36 -15.78
C GLY A 30 -3.34 21.14 -15.82
N SER A 31 -3.32 22.43 -15.44
CA SER A 31 -2.06 23.14 -15.28
C SER A 31 -1.31 22.68 -14.03
N LEU A 32 0.01 22.71 -14.05
CA LEU A 32 0.82 22.34 -12.90
C LEU A 32 0.61 23.34 -11.75
N ASP A 33 0.42 22.84 -10.53
CA ASP A 33 0.27 23.67 -9.34
C ASP A 33 1.65 24.03 -8.76
N THR A 34 2.17 25.18 -9.15
CA THR A 34 3.49 25.67 -8.73
C THR A 34 3.61 25.96 -7.23
N THR A 35 2.52 25.88 -6.45
CA THR A 35 2.58 25.99 -4.99
C THR A 35 2.96 24.68 -4.29
N PHE A 36 2.97 23.56 -5.03
CA PHE A 36 3.39 22.25 -4.52
C PHE A 36 4.88 22.03 -4.79
N GLY A 37 5.69 21.81 -3.77
CA GLY A 37 7.15 21.61 -3.94
C GLY A 37 7.92 22.82 -4.50
N GLY A 38 7.24 23.95 -4.78
CA GLY A 38 7.81 25.18 -5.35
C GLY A 38 7.76 25.25 -6.88
N ASP A 39 7.66 24.11 -7.57
CA ASP A 39 7.58 24.03 -9.03
C ASP A 39 6.47 23.09 -9.53
N GLY A 40 5.67 22.55 -8.60
CA GLY A 40 4.59 21.59 -8.83
C GLY A 40 4.99 20.13 -8.73
N LYS A 41 6.25 19.83 -8.42
CA LYS A 41 6.80 18.48 -8.32
C LYS A 41 7.57 18.29 -7.03
N VAL A 42 7.68 17.04 -6.60
CA VAL A 42 8.51 16.63 -5.47
C VAL A 42 9.22 15.34 -5.86
N THR A 43 10.55 15.35 -5.71
CA THR A 43 11.39 14.16 -5.85
C THR A 43 12.00 13.85 -4.48
N THR A 44 11.84 12.62 -4.00
CA THR A 44 12.34 12.20 -2.68
C THR A 44 13.22 10.96 -2.82
N ASP A 45 14.45 11.08 -2.36
CA ASP A 45 15.34 9.95 -2.10
C ASP A 45 14.87 9.23 -0.83
N VAL A 46 14.38 7.99 -0.98
CA VAL A 46 13.82 7.22 0.14
C VAL A 46 14.82 6.16 0.60
N GLY A 47 15.18 5.24 -0.30
CA GLY A 47 16.13 4.15 -0.03
C GLY A 47 17.50 4.34 -0.68
N SER A 48 18.33 3.32 -0.60
CA SER A 48 19.69 3.35 -1.16
C SER A 48 19.74 3.09 -2.67
N GLY A 49 18.59 2.88 -3.31
CA GLY A 49 18.49 2.57 -4.73
C GLY A 49 17.19 3.07 -5.33
N ASN A 50 16.50 2.22 -6.09
CA ASN A 50 15.25 2.62 -6.75
C ASN A 50 14.08 2.66 -5.77
N ASP A 51 13.23 3.67 -5.93
CA ASP A 51 12.04 3.94 -5.14
C ASP A 51 10.82 4.10 -6.06
N TYR A 52 9.74 3.38 -5.77
CA TYR A 52 8.52 3.37 -6.59
C TYR A 52 7.27 3.61 -5.76
N ILE A 53 6.59 4.73 -5.98
CA ILE A 53 5.23 4.94 -5.46
C ILE A 53 4.25 4.09 -6.29
N HIS A 54 3.39 3.34 -5.61
CA HIS A 54 2.29 2.58 -6.23
C HIS A 54 0.92 3.11 -5.82
N SER A 55 0.80 3.69 -4.63
CA SER A 55 -0.46 4.27 -4.17
C SER A 55 -0.24 5.54 -3.36
N ILE A 56 -1.21 6.44 -3.47
CA ILE A 56 -1.24 7.71 -2.77
C ILE A 56 -2.61 7.92 -2.13
N THR A 57 -2.62 8.47 -0.93
CA THR A 57 -3.85 8.89 -0.27
C THR A 57 -3.66 10.21 0.47
N VAL A 58 -4.74 10.96 0.64
CA VAL A 58 -4.75 12.26 1.33
C VAL A 58 -5.52 12.09 2.63
N GLN A 59 -4.85 12.37 3.74
CA GLN A 59 -5.43 12.33 5.07
C GLN A 59 -6.40 13.52 5.28
N SER A 60 -7.28 13.43 6.26
CA SER A 60 -8.28 14.46 6.57
C SER A 60 -7.68 15.82 6.95
N ASP A 61 -6.44 15.83 7.46
CA ASP A 61 -5.67 17.04 7.77
C ASP A 61 -4.92 17.63 6.55
N GLY A 62 -5.10 17.05 5.37
CA GLY A 62 -4.47 17.46 4.12
C GLY A 62 -3.04 16.94 3.91
N LYS A 63 -2.49 16.17 4.86
CA LYS A 63 -1.23 15.45 4.62
C LYS A 63 -1.42 14.35 3.59
N ILE A 64 -0.33 13.99 2.93
CA ILE A 64 -0.30 13.04 1.82
C ILE A 64 0.54 11.86 2.25
N LEU A 65 0.00 10.66 2.14
CA LEU A 65 0.76 9.42 2.24
C LEU A 65 1.04 8.90 0.84
N ALA A 66 2.30 8.58 0.56
CA ALA A 66 2.72 7.87 -0.63
C ALA A 66 3.34 6.54 -0.20
N ALA A 67 2.76 5.44 -0.66
CA ALA A 67 3.21 4.09 -0.35
C ALA A 67 3.65 3.36 -1.61
N GLY A 68 4.55 2.42 -1.42
CA GLY A 68 5.18 1.68 -2.49
C GLY A 68 6.27 0.78 -1.95
N TYR A 69 7.38 0.74 -2.67
CA TYR A 69 8.57 0.02 -2.22
C TYR A 69 9.86 0.70 -2.65
N SER A 70 10.88 0.51 -1.82
CA SER A 70 12.19 1.14 -1.96
C SER A 70 13.29 0.14 -1.73
N PHE A 71 14.38 0.26 -2.48
CA PHE A 71 15.54 -0.59 -2.30
C PHE A 71 16.27 -0.22 -1.00
N SER A 72 16.35 -1.17 -0.08
CA SER A 72 17.02 -1.08 1.22
C SER A 72 18.42 -1.73 1.14
N VAL A 73 19.34 -1.29 2.01
CA VAL A 73 20.76 -1.65 1.96
C VAL A 73 21.05 -3.12 2.28
N SER A 74 20.13 -3.84 2.95
CA SER A 74 20.40 -5.18 3.46
C SER A 74 19.79 -6.30 2.62
N ASP A 75 18.54 -6.18 2.16
CA ASP A 75 17.76 -7.37 1.74
C ASP A 75 16.90 -7.20 0.47
N GLY A 76 17.02 -6.08 -0.26
CA GLY A 76 16.31 -5.86 -1.53
C GLY A 76 15.25 -4.78 -1.41
N TYR A 77 14.06 -5.00 -1.99
CA TYR A 77 12.95 -4.05 -1.87
C TYR A 77 12.18 -4.30 -0.59
N ASP A 78 11.89 -3.24 0.15
CA ASP A 78 10.99 -3.26 1.31
C ASP A 78 9.75 -2.42 1.03
N PHE A 79 8.68 -2.67 1.79
CA PHE A 79 7.57 -1.71 1.87
C PHE A 79 8.13 -0.36 2.28
N SER A 80 7.78 0.68 1.52
CA SER A 80 8.15 2.04 1.88
C SER A 80 6.93 2.96 1.86
N MET A 81 6.89 3.85 2.85
CA MET A 81 5.85 4.86 2.97
C MET A 81 6.47 6.19 3.37
N THR A 82 6.08 7.25 2.69
CA THR A 82 6.52 8.61 2.98
C THR A 82 5.32 9.51 3.22
N ARG A 83 5.40 10.39 4.22
CA ARG A 83 4.37 11.40 4.48
C ARG A 83 4.83 12.81 4.10
N TYR A 84 4.00 13.51 3.35
CA TYR A 84 4.21 14.90 2.96
C TYR A 84 3.13 15.80 3.58
N ASN A 85 3.50 17.06 3.83
CA ASN A 85 2.56 18.11 4.11
C ASN A 85 1.76 18.47 2.84
N ALA A 86 0.64 19.19 3.02
CA ALA A 86 -0.22 19.61 1.91
C ALA A 86 0.49 20.43 0.83
N ASN A 87 1.62 21.07 1.14
CA ASN A 87 2.44 21.83 0.17
C ASN A 87 3.53 20.99 -0.52
N GLY A 88 3.60 19.68 -0.24
CA GLY A 88 4.60 18.77 -0.82
C GLY A 88 5.92 18.69 -0.06
N SER A 89 6.13 19.46 1.02
CA SER A 89 7.31 19.27 1.87
C SER A 89 7.20 17.99 2.69
N LEU A 90 8.32 17.32 2.92
CA LEU A 90 8.38 16.12 3.75
C LEU A 90 7.90 16.43 5.18
N ASP A 91 7.06 15.57 5.77
CA ASP A 91 6.62 15.70 7.16
C ASP A 91 7.53 14.90 8.09
N THR A 92 8.55 15.56 8.63
CA THR A 92 9.53 14.93 9.53
C THR A 92 8.97 14.54 10.90
N SER A 93 7.72 14.88 11.22
CA SER A 93 7.06 14.37 12.43
C SER A 93 6.59 12.91 12.27
N PHE A 94 6.51 12.41 11.04
CA PHE A 94 6.17 11.02 10.73
C PHE A 94 7.44 10.16 10.80
N SER A 95 7.46 9.15 11.67
CA SER A 95 8.62 8.25 11.86
C SER A 95 9.95 8.96 12.23
N GLY A 96 9.91 10.26 12.53
CA GLY A 96 11.06 11.11 12.87
C GLY A 96 11.81 11.71 11.67
N ASP A 97 11.63 11.17 10.45
CA ASP A 97 12.32 11.65 9.24
C ASP A 97 11.41 11.72 8.00
N GLY A 98 10.11 11.46 8.18
CA GLY A 98 9.09 11.43 7.13
C GLY A 98 8.92 10.11 6.41
N LYS A 99 9.74 9.09 6.72
CA LYS A 99 9.84 7.85 5.94
C LYS A 99 9.74 6.62 6.83
N VAL A 100 9.13 5.59 6.29
CA VAL A 100 8.97 4.29 6.93
C VAL A 100 9.47 3.23 5.95
N PHE A 101 10.30 2.34 6.47
CA PHE A 101 10.64 1.06 5.84
C PHE A 101 10.00 -0.05 6.66
N THR A 102 9.44 -1.05 6.01
CA THR A 102 8.87 -2.20 6.70
C THR A 102 9.36 -3.47 6.07
N ASP A 103 10.27 -4.11 6.81
CA ASP A 103 10.83 -5.40 6.50
C ASP A 103 9.93 -6.51 7.07
N PHE A 104 9.67 -7.52 6.24
CA PHE A 104 8.93 -8.74 6.57
C PHE A 104 9.85 -9.97 6.72
N GLY A 105 11.17 -9.78 6.71
CA GLY A 105 12.19 -10.81 6.80
C GLY A 105 12.91 -11.02 5.48
N PHE A 106 13.30 -12.26 5.17
CA PHE A 106 14.08 -12.54 3.97
C PHE A 106 13.30 -12.23 2.69
N GLY A 107 13.99 -11.73 1.66
CA GLY A 107 13.44 -11.52 0.32
C GLY A 107 12.90 -10.11 0.09
N ALA A 108 12.31 -9.91 -1.08
CA ALA A 108 11.75 -8.62 -1.47
C ALA A 108 10.27 -8.52 -1.08
N HIS A 109 9.92 -7.40 -0.46
CA HIS A 109 8.58 -7.04 -0.02
C HIS A 109 8.14 -5.78 -0.75
N LYS A 110 6.94 -5.80 -1.33
CA LYS A 110 6.45 -4.67 -2.14
C LYS A 110 5.07 -4.23 -1.71
N GLY A 111 4.95 -2.99 -1.24
CA GLY A 111 3.67 -2.36 -0.95
C GLY A 111 3.03 -1.82 -2.23
N TYR A 112 1.76 -2.09 -2.43
CA TYR A 112 1.02 -1.72 -3.65
C TYR A 112 -0.15 -0.77 -3.39
N SER A 113 -0.85 -0.90 -2.27
CA SER A 113 -1.98 -0.03 -1.94
C SER A 113 -1.91 0.47 -0.51
N VAL A 114 -2.35 1.71 -0.29
CA VAL A 114 -2.44 2.36 1.02
C VAL A 114 -3.82 2.92 1.26
N THR A 115 -4.33 2.71 2.47
CA THR A 115 -5.58 3.31 2.93
C THR A 115 -5.46 3.79 4.37
N VAL A 116 -6.39 4.65 4.80
CA VAL A 116 -6.42 5.24 6.14
C VAL A 116 -7.75 4.85 6.79
N GLN A 117 -7.69 4.27 7.99
CA GLN A 117 -8.84 3.95 8.81
C GLN A 117 -9.45 5.21 9.44
N ASP A 118 -10.69 5.13 9.92
CA ASP A 118 -11.39 6.26 10.55
C ASP A 118 -10.68 6.79 11.80
N ASP A 119 -9.94 5.94 12.51
CA ASP A 119 -9.12 6.30 13.67
C ASP A 119 -7.74 6.89 13.30
N GLY A 120 -7.46 7.04 11.99
CA GLY A 120 -6.23 7.57 11.44
C GLY A 120 -5.09 6.57 11.32
N LYS A 121 -5.26 5.30 11.73
CA LYS A 121 -4.29 4.25 11.43
C LYS A 121 -4.20 4.03 9.92
N ILE A 122 -3.06 3.54 9.48
CA ILE A 122 -2.72 3.43 8.06
C ILE A 122 -2.48 1.96 7.74
N LEU A 123 -3.07 1.47 6.67
CA LEU A 123 -2.86 0.11 6.18
C LEU A 123 -2.15 0.15 4.84
N VAL A 124 -1.14 -0.70 4.67
CA VAL A 124 -0.46 -0.92 3.39
C VAL A 124 -0.54 -2.40 3.04
N ALA A 125 -1.12 -2.73 1.89
CA ALA A 125 -1.18 -4.08 1.35
C ALA A 125 -0.18 -4.27 0.22
N GLY A 126 0.27 -5.51 0.03
CA GLY A 126 1.29 -5.86 -0.94
C GLY A 126 1.61 -7.34 -0.96
N ILE A 127 2.88 -7.64 -1.23
CA ILE A 127 3.44 -8.99 -1.25
C ILE A 127 4.69 -9.09 -0.37
N SER A 128 4.84 -10.22 0.32
CA SER A 128 6.08 -10.63 1.00
C SER A 128 6.23 -12.13 0.87
N ASN A 129 7.42 -12.62 0.52
CA ASN A 129 7.70 -14.06 0.43
C ASN A 129 6.70 -14.85 -0.42
N ALA A 130 6.30 -14.28 -1.56
CA ALA A 130 5.28 -14.85 -2.44
C ALA A 130 3.86 -14.94 -1.82
N ASP A 131 3.61 -14.32 -0.68
CA ASP A 131 2.30 -14.31 -0.02
C ASP A 131 1.72 -12.88 0.04
N PHE A 132 0.39 -12.77 0.19
CA PHE A 132 -0.24 -11.50 0.55
C PHE A 132 0.42 -10.95 1.81
N ALA A 133 0.74 -9.67 1.81
CA ALA A 133 1.29 -8.98 2.97
C ALA A 133 0.47 -7.74 3.31
N LEU A 134 0.28 -7.50 4.60
CA LEU A 134 -0.44 -6.36 5.14
C LEU A 134 0.33 -5.81 6.35
N ALA A 135 0.60 -4.52 6.35
CA ALA A 135 1.18 -3.81 7.49
C ALA A 135 0.21 -2.73 7.97
N ARG A 136 0.11 -2.58 9.30
CA ARG A 136 -0.63 -1.47 9.93
C ARG A 136 0.30 -0.56 10.71
N TYR A 137 0.09 0.73 10.54
CA TYR A 137 0.84 1.81 11.19
C TYR A 137 -0.09 2.70 12.00
N ASN A 138 0.44 3.23 13.10
CA ASN A 138 -0.15 4.32 13.84
C ASN A 138 -0.06 5.64 13.04
N VAL A 139 -0.82 6.64 13.47
CA VAL A 139 -0.84 7.99 12.85
C VAL A 139 0.55 8.62 12.75
N ASN A 140 1.46 8.30 13.67
CA ASN A 140 2.83 8.81 13.69
C ASN A 140 3.81 8.02 12.80
N GLY A 141 3.36 6.94 12.15
CA GLY A 141 4.17 6.09 11.26
C GLY A 141 4.83 4.89 11.93
N SER A 142 4.74 4.73 13.26
CA SER A 142 5.23 3.50 13.91
C SER A 142 4.27 2.33 13.66
N LEU A 143 4.80 1.12 13.47
CA LEU A 143 3.98 -0.09 13.36
C LEU A 143 3.02 -0.23 14.56
N ASP A 144 1.79 -0.65 14.28
CA ASP A 144 0.80 -0.95 15.32
C ASP A 144 0.95 -2.39 15.79
N THR A 145 1.65 -2.58 16.90
CA THR A 145 1.94 -3.91 17.46
C THR A 145 0.72 -4.68 17.95
N SER A 146 -0.48 -4.07 17.95
CA SER A 146 -1.75 -4.77 18.22
C SER A 146 -2.35 -5.45 16.98
N PHE A 147 -1.75 -5.24 15.80
CA PHE A 147 -2.19 -5.83 14.54
C PHE A 147 -1.29 -6.99 14.12
N GLY A 148 -1.88 -8.17 13.93
CA GLY A 148 -1.14 -9.37 13.53
C GLY A 148 0.05 -9.66 14.46
N VAL A 149 1.22 -9.87 13.88
CA VAL A 149 2.49 -10.02 14.60
C VAL A 149 3.33 -8.76 14.36
N ASP A 150 3.54 -7.97 15.41
CA ASP A 150 4.32 -6.74 15.38
C ASP A 150 3.89 -5.74 14.28
N GLY A 151 2.58 -5.64 14.03
CA GLY A 151 2.01 -4.75 13.02
C GLY A 151 1.95 -5.32 11.61
N LYS A 152 2.24 -6.61 11.44
CA LYS A 152 2.37 -7.28 10.14
C LYS A 152 1.54 -8.55 10.07
N VAL A 153 1.04 -8.84 8.89
CA VAL A 153 0.35 -10.09 8.53
C VAL A 153 0.88 -10.55 7.18
N THR A 154 1.22 -11.83 7.07
CA THR A 154 1.37 -12.52 5.78
C THR A 154 0.30 -13.60 5.67
N THR A 155 -0.20 -13.84 4.48
CA THR A 155 -1.28 -14.81 4.23
C THR A 155 -1.01 -15.54 2.93
N ALA A 156 -0.62 -16.80 3.04
CA ALA A 156 -0.62 -17.73 1.92
C ALA A 156 -2.08 -18.07 1.57
N ILE A 157 -2.47 -17.77 0.34
CA ILE A 157 -3.75 -18.16 -0.25
C ILE A 157 -3.59 -19.49 -0.98
N GLY A 158 -2.46 -19.65 -1.67
CA GLY A 158 -2.10 -20.86 -2.39
C GLY A 158 -0.69 -21.37 -2.05
N SER A 159 -0.12 -22.10 -3.01
CA SER A 159 1.25 -22.63 -2.96
C SER A 159 2.25 -21.87 -3.84
N GLY A 160 1.77 -20.96 -4.69
CA GLY A 160 2.60 -20.06 -5.49
C GLY A 160 2.41 -18.60 -5.10
N ASP A 161 2.63 -17.67 -6.05
CA ASP A 161 2.73 -16.25 -5.70
C ASP A 161 1.37 -15.56 -5.53
N ASP A 162 1.17 -14.91 -4.39
CA ASP A 162 -0.04 -14.18 -4.02
C ASP A 162 0.28 -12.67 -3.90
N TYR A 163 -0.38 -11.84 -4.70
CA TYR A 163 -0.17 -10.38 -4.73
C TYR A 163 -1.39 -9.61 -4.26
N GLY A 164 -1.31 -8.95 -3.10
CA GLY A 164 -2.34 -8.01 -2.62
C GLY A 164 -2.19 -6.65 -3.29
N TYR A 165 -3.01 -6.34 -4.29
CA TYR A 165 -2.90 -5.10 -5.07
C TYR A 165 -3.76 -3.96 -4.56
N ASP A 166 -4.85 -4.24 -3.87
CA ASP A 166 -5.73 -3.21 -3.33
C ASP A 166 -6.19 -3.53 -1.91
N VAL A 167 -6.36 -2.50 -1.09
CA VAL A 167 -6.84 -2.62 0.29
C VAL A 167 -7.89 -1.57 0.58
N THR A 168 -8.98 -2.00 1.21
CA THR A 168 -10.04 -1.12 1.67
C THR A 168 -10.56 -1.53 3.04
N VAL A 169 -11.17 -0.59 3.74
CA VAL A 169 -11.67 -0.76 5.10
C VAL A 169 -13.20 -0.65 5.05
N GLN A 170 -13.88 -1.64 5.60
CA GLN A 170 -15.33 -1.66 5.74
C GLN A 170 -15.76 -0.84 6.95
N SER A 171 -17.04 -0.44 7.01
CA SER A 171 -17.57 0.38 8.11
C SER A 171 -17.61 -0.33 9.47
N ASP A 172 -17.34 -1.63 9.51
CA ASP A 172 -17.22 -2.45 10.72
C ASP A 172 -15.76 -2.77 11.07
N ASP A 173 -14.82 -1.96 10.57
CA ASP A 173 -13.36 -2.07 10.73
C ASP A 173 -12.72 -3.34 10.15
N LYS A 174 -13.48 -4.15 9.42
CA LYS A 174 -12.90 -5.26 8.65
C LYS A 174 -12.15 -4.73 7.44
N ILE A 175 -11.10 -5.43 7.07
CA ILE A 175 -10.17 -5.02 6.02
C ILE A 175 -10.29 -6.01 4.87
N LEU A 176 -10.57 -5.53 3.67
CA LEU A 176 -10.57 -6.33 2.45
C LEU A 176 -9.27 -6.10 1.69
N VAL A 177 -8.61 -7.17 1.27
CA VAL A 177 -7.46 -7.12 0.37
C VAL A 177 -7.78 -7.91 -0.89
N ALA A 178 -7.67 -7.27 -2.05
CA ALA A 178 -7.93 -7.85 -3.36
C ALA A 178 -6.64 -7.95 -4.19
N GLY A 179 -6.54 -8.97 -5.02
CA GLY A 179 -5.31 -9.32 -5.68
C GLY A 179 -5.43 -10.53 -6.60
N TYR A 180 -4.32 -11.24 -6.81
CA TYR A 180 -4.33 -12.54 -7.48
C TYR A 180 -3.48 -13.57 -6.74
N SER A 181 -3.73 -14.84 -7.02
CA SER A 181 -2.91 -15.99 -6.63
C SER A 181 -2.44 -16.71 -7.90
N ASP A 182 -1.15 -17.09 -7.98
CA ASP A 182 -0.55 -17.84 -9.08
C ASP A 182 -0.19 -19.26 -8.64
N ASN A 183 -1.11 -20.22 -8.85
CA ASN A 183 -0.89 -21.64 -8.58
C ASN A 183 -0.69 -22.45 -9.88
N GLY A 184 -0.02 -21.84 -10.87
CA GLY A 184 0.07 -22.36 -12.24
C GLY A 184 -0.96 -21.74 -13.19
N SER A 185 -1.84 -20.89 -12.66
CA SER A 185 -2.70 -19.94 -13.38
C SER A 185 -2.99 -18.75 -12.47
N TYR A 186 -3.26 -17.57 -13.05
CA TYR A 186 -3.60 -16.37 -12.31
C TYR A 186 -5.10 -16.34 -11.99
N ASP A 187 -5.43 -16.57 -10.72
CA ASP A 187 -6.80 -16.50 -10.21
C ASP A 187 -7.02 -15.23 -9.40
N LEU A 188 -8.21 -14.63 -9.48
CA LEU A 188 -8.59 -13.50 -8.62
C LEU A 188 -8.63 -13.97 -7.16
N ALA A 189 -8.01 -13.20 -6.28
CA ALA A 189 -7.99 -13.47 -4.84
C ALA A 189 -8.59 -12.30 -4.05
N LEU A 190 -9.41 -12.62 -3.04
CA LEU A 190 -10.00 -11.66 -2.12
C LEU A 190 -9.98 -12.23 -0.70
N THR A 191 -9.30 -11.57 0.22
CA THR A 191 -9.28 -11.94 1.64
C THR A 191 -9.91 -10.85 2.48
N ARG A 192 -10.49 -11.24 3.62
CA ARG A 192 -10.98 -10.32 4.64
C ARG A 192 -10.29 -10.57 5.97
N TYR A 193 -9.85 -9.51 6.61
CA TYR A 193 -9.25 -9.54 7.95
C TYR A 193 -10.15 -8.82 8.93
N ASN A 194 -10.11 -9.26 10.18
CA ASN A 194 -10.66 -8.54 11.32
C ASN A 194 -9.80 -7.32 11.63
N ALA A 195 -10.32 -6.44 12.49
CA ALA A 195 -9.62 -5.23 12.93
C ALA A 195 -8.30 -5.50 13.67
N ASP A 196 -8.04 -6.73 14.15
CA ASP A 196 -6.76 -7.12 14.77
C ASP A 196 -5.78 -7.77 13.78
N GLY A 197 -6.14 -7.86 12.50
CA GLY A 197 -5.31 -8.48 11.45
C GLY A 197 -5.43 -10.00 11.36
N SER A 198 -6.22 -10.64 12.23
CA SER A 198 -6.57 -12.04 12.04
C SER A 198 -7.48 -12.22 10.82
N LEU A 199 -7.34 -13.34 10.11
CA LEU A 199 -8.20 -13.65 8.97
C LEU A 199 -9.66 -13.85 9.44
N ASP A 200 -10.60 -13.20 8.76
CA ASP A 200 -12.02 -13.38 9.01
C ASP A 200 -12.53 -14.65 8.30
N THR A 201 -12.49 -15.77 9.03
CA THR A 201 -12.98 -17.07 8.56
C THR A 201 -14.50 -17.17 8.37
N THR A 202 -15.25 -16.11 8.71
CA THR A 202 -16.70 -16.02 8.43
C THR A 202 -17.00 -15.35 7.10
N PHE A 203 -15.99 -14.75 6.46
CA PHE A 203 -16.11 -14.24 5.09
C PHE A 203 -16.13 -15.41 4.11
N ASP A 204 -16.99 -15.32 3.11
CA ASP A 204 -17.15 -16.34 2.06
C ASP A 204 -17.62 -17.73 2.53
N LEU A 205 -18.45 -17.79 3.58
CA LEU A 205 -19.20 -19.01 3.95
C LEU A 205 -20.17 -19.48 2.85
N VAL A 206 -20.41 -18.66 1.81
CA VAL A 206 -21.19 -18.98 0.62
C VAL A 206 -20.54 -18.29 -0.58
N ASN A 207 -19.78 -19.06 -1.36
CA ASN A 207 -19.25 -18.60 -2.65
C ASN A 207 -20.40 -18.17 -3.56
N THR A 208 -20.39 -16.90 -3.97
CA THR A 208 -21.44 -16.35 -4.86
C THR A 208 -21.14 -16.53 -6.34
N LEU A 209 -19.99 -17.12 -6.70
CA LEU A 209 -19.61 -17.46 -8.07
C LEU A 209 -20.08 -18.87 -8.47
N ASP A 210 -20.19 -19.83 -7.53
CA ASP A 210 -20.69 -21.18 -7.83
C ASP A 210 -21.57 -21.85 -6.74
N GLY A 211 -21.79 -21.22 -5.59
CA GLY A 211 -22.63 -21.77 -4.51
C GLY A 211 -21.96 -22.82 -3.61
N THR A 212 -20.65 -23.03 -3.71
CA THR A 212 -19.87 -23.91 -2.81
C THR A 212 -18.79 -23.13 -2.07
N PRO A 213 -18.72 -23.14 -0.72
CA PRO A 213 -17.67 -22.43 0.01
C PRO A 213 -16.31 -23.06 -0.32
N THR A 214 -15.59 -22.43 -1.23
CA THR A 214 -14.25 -22.78 -1.67
C THR A 214 -13.59 -21.49 -2.06
N PHE A 215 -12.43 -21.21 -1.46
CA PHE A 215 -11.38 -20.40 -2.09
C PHE A 215 -11.31 -20.86 -3.55
N THR A 216 -11.66 -20.03 -4.53
CA THR A 216 -11.86 -20.50 -5.92
C THR A 216 -10.52 -20.89 -6.55
N GLU A 217 -10.13 -22.13 -6.32
CA GLU A 217 -9.22 -22.91 -7.15
C GLU A 217 -10.04 -23.47 -8.32
N GLY A 218 -9.81 -22.99 -9.54
CA GLY A 218 -10.22 -23.73 -10.74
C GLY A 218 -11.39 -23.20 -11.57
N GLY A 219 -11.68 -21.90 -11.50
CA GLY A 219 -12.63 -21.25 -12.43
C GLY A 219 -12.05 -21.11 -13.85
N GLY A 220 -11.97 -22.20 -14.61
CA GLY A 220 -11.60 -22.14 -16.02
C GLY A 220 -12.58 -21.27 -16.82
N ALA A 221 -12.08 -20.18 -17.40
CA ALA A 221 -12.87 -19.34 -18.32
C ALA A 221 -13.25 -20.14 -19.57
N GLY A 222 -14.50 -20.62 -19.61
CA GLY A 222 -15.10 -21.15 -20.83
C GLY A 222 -15.11 -20.05 -21.90
N ARG A 223 -14.52 -20.35 -23.06
CA ARG A 223 -14.57 -19.52 -24.26
C ARG A 223 -15.97 -19.45 -24.86
#